data_AF-A0A7C0ZWG5-F1
#
_entry.id   AF-A0A7C0ZWG5-F1
#
_cell.length_a   1.000
_cell.length_b   1.000
_cell.length_c   1.000
_cell.angle_alpha   90.00
_cell.angle_beta   90.00
_cell.angle_gamma   90.00
#
_symmetry.space_group_name_H-M   'P 1'
#
loop_
_entity.id
_entity.type
_entity.pdbx_description
1 polymer ?
#
loop_
_entity_poly.entity_id
_entity_poly.type
_entity_poly.pdbx_seq_one_letter_code
_entity_poly.pdbx_strand_id
1 'polypeptide(L)'
;LKVRFINVVDLFRLLPESEHEHGLSDRDFDSLFTQDRPIVFNFHGYAYLIHKLAYRRTNSRNLHVRGYKEYGNINTPMQLAIRNQIDRFDLVIDVIDRVPQLQVAGAHVKELMKDRIIASLDFASREGYDQPEFSNWTWPYDR
;
A
#
# COMPACT_ATOMS: atom_id res chain seq x y z
N LEU A 1 -6.71 -15.87 -2.67
CA LEU A 1 -6.62 -14.83 -1.63
C LEU A 1 -7.96 -14.10 -1.55
N LYS A 2 -8.49 -13.82 -0.36
CA LYS A 2 -9.68 -12.95 -0.20
C LYS A 2 -9.20 -11.58 0.28
N VAL A 3 -9.60 -10.52 -0.39
CA VAL A 3 -9.15 -9.15 -0.13
C VAL A 3 -10.35 -8.25 0.05
N ARG A 4 -10.26 -7.30 0.97
CA ARG A 4 -11.17 -6.15 1.06
C ARG A 4 -10.39 -4.91 0.65
N PHE A 5 -10.90 -4.19 -0.33
CA PHE A 5 -10.36 -2.91 -0.74
C PHE A 5 -11.14 -1.78 -0.04
N ILE A 6 -10.42 -0.83 0.56
CA ILE A 6 -11.01 0.30 1.27
C ILE A 6 -10.34 1.56 0.73
N ASN A 7 -11.15 2.46 0.19
CA ASN A 7 -10.69 3.78 -0.22
C ASN A 7 -10.92 4.77 0.92
N VAL A 8 -9.87 5.40 1.42
CA VAL A 8 -9.95 6.40 2.50
C VAL A 8 -9.84 7.79 1.89
N VAL A 9 -10.95 8.55 1.94
CA VAL A 9 -11.02 9.92 1.41
C VAL A 9 -10.88 10.94 2.53
N ASP A 10 -11.69 10.82 3.58
CA ASP A 10 -11.57 11.63 4.79
C ASP A 10 -10.62 10.95 5.78
N LEU A 11 -9.44 11.53 5.96
CA LEU A 11 -8.40 10.96 6.80
C LEU A 11 -8.74 11.03 8.30
N PHE A 12 -9.54 12.01 8.73
CA PHE A 12 -9.90 12.16 10.14
C PHE A 12 -10.84 11.05 10.62
N ARG A 13 -11.49 10.32 9.70
CA ARG A 13 -12.26 9.10 10.01
C ARG A 13 -11.41 8.02 10.68
N LEU A 14 -10.09 8.04 10.53
CA LEU A 14 -9.21 7.09 11.21
C LEU A 14 -9.11 7.35 12.72
N LEU A 15 -9.33 8.59 13.17
CA LEU A 15 -9.35 8.96 14.59
C LEU A 15 -10.61 8.45 15.30
N PRO A 16 -10.54 8.13 16.61
CA PRO A 16 -11.73 7.86 17.41
C PRO A 16 -12.69 9.05 17.41
N GLU A 17 -14.01 8.78 17.42
CA GLU A 17 -15.04 9.82 17.51
C GLU A 17 -14.91 10.71 18.76
N SER A 18 -14.26 10.22 19.82
CA SER A 18 -13.96 10.99 21.03
C SER A 18 -12.86 12.05 20.84
N GLU A 19 -12.05 11.95 19.77
CA GLU A 19 -10.90 12.84 19.51
C GLU A 19 -11.17 13.81 18.35
N HIS A 20 -12.13 13.51 17.48
CA HIS A 20 -12.47 14.36 16.34
C HIS A 20 -13.93 14.15 15.90
N GLU A 21 -14.62 15.22 15.51
CA GLU A 21 -16.04 15.19 15.08
C GLU A 21 -16.30 14.24 13.90
N HIS A 22 -15.33 14.08 13.01
CA HIS A 22 -15.38 13.14 11.89
C HIS A 22 -14.88 11.73 12.23
N GLY A 23 -14.40 11.50 13.46
CA GLY A 23 -13.82 10.22 13.85
C GLY A 23 -14.83 9.07 13.77
N LEU A 24 -14.35 7.87 13.45
CA LEU A 24 -15.19 6.67 13.49
C LEU A 24 -15.27 6.11 14.91
N SER A 25 -16.44 5.55 15.26
CA SER A 25 -16.57 4.63 16.38
C SER A 25 -15.61 3.44 16.22
N ASP A 26 -15.15 2.84 17.32
CA ASP A 26 -14.26 1.67 17.24
C ASP A 26 -14.92 0.50 16.50
N ARG A 27 -16.24 0.34 16.68
CA ARG A 27 -17.03 -0.69 15.97
C ARG A 27 -16.98 -0.50 14.46
N ASP A 28 -17.17 0.73 13.98
CA ASP A 28 -17.16 1.01 12.53
C ASP A 28 -15.76 0.86 11.94
N PHE A 29 -14.74 1.33 12.67
CA PHE A 29 -13.34 1.11 12.28
C PHE A 29 -13.03 -0.38 12.15
N ASP A 30 -13.37 -1.19 13.15
CA ASP A 30 -13.16 -2.64 13.14
C ASP A 30 -13.95 -3.33 12.02
N SER A 31 -15.16 -2.85 11.71
CA SER A 31 -15.96 -3.40 10.61
C SER A 31 -15.27 -3.23 9.26
N LEU A 32 -14.52 -2.14 9.07
CA LEU A 32 -13.77 -1.81 7.87
C LEU A 32 -12.40 -2.50 7.86
N PHE A 33 -11.59 -2.29 8.88
CA PHE A 33 -10.18 -2.67 8.94
C PHE A 33 -9.92 -4.03 9.59
N THR A 34 -10.98 -4.71 10.05
CA THR A 34 -10.95 -5.98 10.80
C THR A 34 -10.25 -5.83 12.15
N GLN A 35 -10.43 -6.83 13.03
CA GLN A 35 -9.82 -6.83 14.36
C GLN A 35 -8.45 -7.53 14.39
N ASP A 36 -8.21 -8.44 13.44
CA ASP A 36 -7.13 -9.42 13.53
C ASP A 36 -6.37 -9.65 12.21
N ARG A 37 -6.82 -9.10 11.07
CA ARG A 37 -6.21 -9.36 9.77
C ARG A 37 -5.17 -8.32 9.39
N PRO A 38 -4.13 -8.70 8.62
CA PRO A 38 -3.16 -7.75 8.06
C PRO A 38 -3.83 -6.64 7.27
N ILE A 39 -3.36 -5.39 7.48
CA ILE A 39 -3.76 -4.22 6.70
C ILE A 39 -2.51 -3.70 5.99
N VAL A 40 -2.56 -3.60 4.67
CA VAL A 40 -1.57 -2.87 3.86
C VAL A 40 -2.21 -1.56 3.45
N PHE A 41 -1.72 -0.45 4.01
CA PHE A 41 -2.23 0.89 3.77
C PHE A 41 -1.24 1.64 2.89
N ASN A 42 -1.68 2.10 1.71
CA ASN A 42 -0.85 2.93 0.83
C ASN A 42 -1.31 4.38 0.91
N PHE A 43 -0.42 5.29 1.31
CA PHE A 43 -0.75 6.68 1.60
C PHE A 43 0.07 7.66 0.74
N HIS A 44 -0.53 8.77 0.31
CA HIS A 44 0.13 9.76 -0.54
C HIS A 44 1.17 10.61 0.21
N GLY A 45 1.02 10.75 1.53
CA GLY A 45 1.95 11.50 2.39
C GLY A 45 2.84 10.59 3.24
N TYR A 46 3.37 11.13 4.33
CA TYR A 46 4.23 10.37 5.25
C TYR A 46 3.45 9.28 6.00
N ALA A 47 3.95 8.04 5.94
CA ALA A 47 3.35 6.88 6.61
C ALA A 47 3.15 7.09 8.13
N TYR A 48 4.04 7.86 8.77
CA TYR A 48 3.97 8.16 10.20
C TYR A 48 2.64 8.82 10.62
N LEU A 49 2.05 9.64 9.75
CA LEU A 49 0.76 10.28 10.05
C LEU A 49 -0.34 9.23 10.27
N ILE A 50 -0.40 8.21 9.41
CA ILE A 50 -1.41 7.14 9.53
C ILE A 50 -1.26 6.39 10.85
N HIS A 51 -0.03 6.05 11.24
CA HIS A 51 0.23 5.44 12.54
C HIS A 51 -0.22 6.33 13.70
N LYS A 52 0.06 7.64 13.63
CA LYS A 52 -0.39 8.61 14.63
C LYS A 52 -1.91 8.70 14.73
N LEU A 53 -2.63 8.64 13.61
CA LEU A 53 -4.10 8.71 13.61
C LEU A 53 -4.76 7.42 14.09
N ALA A 54 -4.14 6.26 13.83
CA ALA A 54 -4.71 4.94 14.13
C ALA A 54 -4.14 4.26 15.38
N TYR A 55 -3.27 4.91 16.15
CA TYR A 55 -2.49 4.24 17.22
C TYR A 55 -3.34 3.57 18.32
N ARG A 56 -4.55 4.09 18.61
CA ARG A 56 -5.47 3.51 19.61
C ARG A 56 -6.40 2.43 19.05
N ARG A 57 -6.39 2.18 17.74
CA ARG A 57 -7.32 1.23 17.12
C ARG A 57 -6.93 -0.21 17.41
N THR A 58 -7.94 -1.08 17.54
CA THR A 58 -7.81 -2.51 17.91
C THR A 58 -6.73 -3.23 17.11
N ASN A 59 -6.73 -3.03 15.79
CA ASN A 59 -5.87 -3.75 14.85
C ASN A 59 -4.60 -2.96 14.44
N SER A 60 -4.20 -1.95 15.21
CA SER A 60 -3.06 -1.08 14.89
C SER A 60 -1.73 -1.83 14.75
N ARG A 61 -1.57 -2.97 15.43
CA ARG A 61 -0.38 -3.84 15.31
C ARG A 61 -0.24 -4.49 13.93
N ASN A 62 -1.34 -4.75 13.24
CA ASN A 62 -1.34 -5.35 11.91
C ASN A 62 -1.40 -4.30 10.78
N LEU A 63 -1.39 -3.01 11.15
CA LEU A 63 -1.40 -1.89 10.21
C LEU A 63 0.02 -1.64 9.70
N HIS A 64 0.28 -2.06 8.47
CA HIS A 64 1.50 -1.71 7.74
C HIS A 64 1.21 -0.59 6.76
N VAL A 65 1.97 0.50 6.87
CA VAL A 65 1.75 1.69 6.07
C VAL A 65 2.94 1.92 5.14
N ARG A 66 2.65 2.05 3.85
CA ARG A 66 3.54 2.62 2.85
C ARG A 66 3.12 4.07 2.61
N GLY A 67 4.10 4.91 2.34
CA GLY A 67 3.88 6.31 2.01
C GLY A 67 5.17 6.96 1.55
N TYR A 68 5.13 8.28 1.37
CA TYR A 68 6.29 9.05 0.94
C TYR A 68 7.46 8.94 1.91
N LYS A 69 8.67 8.75 1.37
CA LYS A 69 9.93 8.50 2.09
C LYS A 69 11.04 9.49 1.76
N GLU A 70 10.69 10.68 1.25
CA GLU A 70 11.65 11.69 0.81
C GLU A 70 12.54 11.27 -0.37
N TYR A 71 12.08 10.30 -1.16
CA TYR A 71 12.74 9.97 -2.42
C TYR A 71 12.00 10.63 -3.58
N GLY A 72 12.62 11.66 -4.16
CA GLY A 72 12.13 12.33 -5.35
C GLY A 72 13.23 13.06 -6.11
N ASN A 73 13.25 12.90 -7.43
CA ASN A 73 14.08 13.68 -8.36
C ASN A 73 13.35 13.72 -9.72
N ILE A 74 14.04 14.08 -10.80
CA ILE A 74 13.60 13.83 -12.18
C ILE A 74 13.52 12.30 -12.37
N ASN A 75 12.31 11.76 -12.24
CA ASN A 75 12.01 10.34 -12.34
C ASN A 75 10.76 10.14 -13.20
N THR A 76 10.65 8.96 -13.81
CA THR A 76 9.37 8.50 -14.36
C THR A 76 8.38 8.20 -13.22
N PRO A 77 7.06 8.21 -13.47
CA PRO A 77 6.06 7.91 -12.45
C PRO A 77 6.29 6.58 -11.71
N MET A 78 6.54 5.47 -12.41
CA MET A 78 6.79 4.18 -11.76
C MET A 78 8.11 4.20 -10.98
N GLN A 79 9.17 4.83 -11.51
CA GLN A 79 10.44 4.94 -10.80
C GLN A 79 10.30 5.72 -9.48
N LEU A 80 9.50 6.80 -9.47
CA LEU A 80 9.20 7.55 -8.26
C LEU A 80 8.43 6.70 -7.24
N ALA A 81 7.44 5.92 -7.70
CA ALA A 81 6.66 5.03 -6.85
C ALA A 81 7.52 3.92 -6.23
N ILE A 82 8.37 3.28 -7.03
CA ILE A 82 9.33 2.24 -6.58
C ILE A 82 10.30 2.80 -5.55
N ARG A 83 10.85 4.00 -5.78
CA ARG A 83 11.79 4.63 -4.83
C ARG A 83 11.16 4.91 -3.47
N ASN A 84 9.85 5.17 -3.42
CA ASN A 84 9.10 5.31 -2.16
C ASN A 84 8.49 3.99 -1.68
N GLN A 85 8.60 2.91 -2.46
CA GLN A 85 8.03 1.59 -2.21
C GLN A 85 6.50 1.63 -2.03
N ILE A 86 5.85 2.48 -2.82
CA ILE A 86 4.39 2.63 -2.88
C ILE A 86 3.82 2.05 -4.18
N ASP A 87 4.68 1.43 -5.00
CA ASP A 87 4.31 0.80 -6.26
C ASP A 87 3.63 -0.56 -6.06
N ARG A 88 3.03 -1.06 -7.14
CA ARG A 88 2.25 -2.31 -7.12
C ARG A 88 3.06 -3.55 -6.77
N PHE A 89 4.38 -3.58 -7.02
CA PHE A 89 5.22 -4.74 -6.74
C PHE A 89 5.55 -4.82 -5.25
N ASP A 90 6.01 -3.72 -4.65
CA ASP A 90 6.26 -3.64 -3.21
C ASP A 90 4.98 -3.94 -2.40
N LEU A 91 3.81 -3.50 -2.86
CA LEU A 91 2.52 -3.84 -2.22
C LEU A 91 2.21 -5.34 -2.27
N VAL A 92 2.51 -6.02 -3.39
CA VAL A 92 2.35 -7.49 -3.48
C VAL A 92 3.31 -8.19 -2.52
N ILE A 93 4.57 -7.76 -2.48
CA ILE A 93 5.58 -8.30 -1.55
C ILE A 93 5.10 -8.12 -0.10
N ASP A 94 4.57 -6.96 0.25
CA ASP A 94 4.05 -6.70 1.59
C ASP A 94 2.91 -7.62 2.00
N VAL A 95 2.01 -7.94 1.06
CA VAL A 95 0.91 -8.89 1.28
C VAL A 95 1.44 -10.30 1.49
N ILE A 96 2.39 -10.75 0.65
CA ILE A 96 3.01 -12.07 0.78
C ILE A 96 3.67 -12.25 2.16
N ASP A 97 4.41 -11.23 2.60
CA ASP A 97 5.15 -11.30 3.87
C ASP A 97 4.24 -11.28 5.11
N ARG A 98 3.04 -10.71 5.00
CA ARG A 98 2.13 -10.51 6.15
C ARG A 98 1.00 -11.52 6.23
N VAL A 99 0.66 -12.20 5.14
CA VAL A 99 -0.41 -13.20 5.13
C VAL A 99 0.22 -14.59 5.35
N PRO A 100 0.02 -15.25 6.51
CA PRO A 100 0.81 -16.44 6.89
C PRO A 100 0.80 -17.57 5.84
N GLN A 101 -0.36 -17.85 5.25
CA GLN A 101 -0.50 -18.87 4.21
C GLN A 101 0.26 -18.56 2.90
N LEU A 102 0.68 -17.31 2.68
CA LEU A 102 1.42 -16.88 1.48
C LEU A 102 2.93 -16.82 1.69
N GLN A 103 3.44 -16.84 2.93
CA GLN A 103 4.88 -16.67 3.18
C GLN A 103 5.73 -17.73 2.46
N VAL A 104 5.26 -18.98 2.43
CA VAL A 104 5.93 -20.06 1.69
C VAL A 104 5.39 -20.15 0.26
N ALA A 105 4.07 -20.18 0.09
CA ALA A 105 3.43 -20.37 -1.21
C ALA A 105 3.71 -19.24 -2.22
N GLY A 106 3.98 -18.03 -1.73
CA GLY A 106 4.23 -16.83 -2.51
C GLY A 106 5.71 -16.55 -2.81
N ALA A 107 6.65 -17.39 -2.35
CA ALA A 107 8.08 -17.12 -2.49
C ALA A 107 8.52 -16.84 -3.94
N HIS A 108 8.04 -17.65 -4.89
CA HIS A 108 8.36 -17.43 -6.31
C HIS A 108 7.77 -16.13 -6.87
N VAL A 109 6.54 -15.78 -6.45
CA VAL A 109 5.90 -14.51 -6.85
C VAL A 109 6.67 -13.32 -6.26
N LYS A 110 7.16 -13.43 -5.02
CA LYS A 110 7.98 -12.40 -4.39
C LYS A 110 9.27 -12.14 -5.16
N GLU A 111 9.97 -13.19 -5.58
CA GLU A 111 11.17 -13.02 -6.42
C GLU A 111 10.82 -12.40 -7.78
N LEU A 112 9.74 -12.85 -8.42
CA LEU A 112 9.26 -12.22 -9.66
C LEU A 112 8.96 -10.73 -9.47
N MET A 113 8.37 -10.32 -8.34
CA MET A 113 8.10 -8.90 -8.07
C MET A 113 9.40 -8.10 -7.92
N LYS A 114 10.44 -8.66 -7.30
CA LYS A 114 11.77 -8.03 -7.22
C LYS A 114 12.41 -7.88 -8.60
N ASP A 115 12.31 -8.92 -9.43
CA ASP A 115 12.81 -8.86 -10.81
C ASP A 115 12.07 -7.78 -11.62
N ARG A 116 10.75 -7.63 -11.41
CA ARG A 116 9.96 -6.56 -12.04
C ARG A 116 10.36 -5.17 -11.56
N ILE A 117 10.71 -5.00 -10.29
CA ILE A 117 11.26 -3.74 -9.76
C ILE A 117 12.57 -3.41 -10.49
N ILE A 118 13.51 -4.35 -10.54
CA ILE A 118 14.81 -4.17 -11.20
C ILE A 118 14.62 -3.81 -12.67
N ALA A 119 13.85 -4.61 -13.40
CA ALA A 119 13.59 -4.38 -14.82
C ALA A 119 12.89 -3.03 -15.09
N SER A 120 12.01 -2.58 -14.21
CA SER A 120 11.33 -1.28 -14.34
C SER A 120 12.31 -0.12 -14.17
N LEU A 121 13.20 -0.20 -13.18
CA LEU A 121 14.23 0.80 -12.94
C LEU A 121 15.24 0.87 -14.09
N ASP A 122 15.70 -0.29 -14.58
CA ASP A 122 16.64 -0.38 -15.70
C ASP A 122 16.03 0.18 -16.99
N PHE A 123 14.77 -0.17 -17.28
CA PHE A 123 14.06 0.35 -18.45
C PHE A 123 13.91 1.87 -18.39
N ALA A 124 13.44 2.40 -17.26
CA ALA A 124 13.25 3.84 -17.08
C ALA A 124 14.57 4.61 -17.22
N SER A 125 15.68 4.06 -16.70
CA SER A 125 17.00 4.67 -16.82
C SER A 125 17.53 4.69 -18.26
N ARG A 126 17.19 3.68 -19.07
CA ARG A 126 17.66 3.56 -20.46
C ARG A 126 16.81 4.37 -21.43
N GLU A 127 15.49 4.36 -21.24
CA GLU A 127 14.52 4.86 -22.21
C GLU A 127 13.93 6.22 -21.83
N GLY A 128 13.97 6.61 -20.55
CA GLY A 128 13.43 7.88 -20.06
C GLY A 128 11.90 7.91 -19.89
N TYR A 129 11.22 6.78 -20.07
CA TYR A 129 9.79 6.61 -19.80
C TYR A 129 9.51 5.23 -19.18
N ASP A 130 8.30 5.03 -18.64
CA ASP A 130 7.90 3.75 -18.02
C ASP A 130 7.55 2.69 -19.07
N GLN A 131 7.72 1.40 -18.71
CA GLN A 131 7.36 0.32 -19.62
C GLN A 131 5.88 0.42 -20.05
N PRO A 132 5.55 0.22 -21.35
CA PRO A 132 4.17 0.33 -21.84
C PRO A 132 3.18 -0.58 -21.12
N GLU A 133 3.63 -1.74 -20.62
CA GLU A 133 2.80 -2.64 -19.79
C GLU A 133 2.19 -1.92 -18.57
N PHE A 134 2.88 -0.93 -18.00
CA PHE A 134 2.40 -0.20 -16.83
C PHE A 134 1.66 1.08 -17.20
N SER A 135 2.17 1.83 -18.18
CA SER A 135 1.52 3.07 -18.63
C SER A 135 0.17 2.82 -19.31
N ASN A 136 0.02 1.67 -19.99
CA ASN A 136 -1.22 1.30 -20.69
C ASN A 136 -2.10 0.35 -19.88
N TRP A 137 -1.74 0.07 -18.62
CA TRP A 137 -2.52 -0.84 -17.80
C TRP A 137 -3.90 -0.24 -17.49
N THR A 138 -4.95 -1.03 -17.73
CA THR A 138 -6.32 -0.70 -17.36
C THR A 138 -6.90 -1.77 -16.46
N TRP A 139 -7.82 -1.38 -15.58
CA TRP A 139 -8.59 -2.34 -14.79
C TRP A 139 -9.43 -3.22 -15.73
N PRO A 140 -9.32 -4.57 -15.66
CA PRO A 140 -9.90 -5.46 -16.68
C PRO A 140 -11.36 -5.86 -16.40
N TYR A 141 -11.95 -5.40 -15.30
CA TYR A 141 -13.33 -5.69 -14.96
C TYR A 141 -14.20 -4.43 -15.10
N ASP A 142 -15.50 -4.61 -15.28
CA ASP A 142 -16.44 -3.49 -15.33
C ASP A 142 -16.41 -2.71 -14.01
N ARG A 143 -16.65 -1.40 -14.12
CA ARG A 143 -16.71 -0.48 -12.99
C ARG A 143 -18.04 -0.60 -12.24
#